data_AF-A0A0B6YRH2-F1
#
_entry.id   AF-A0A0B6YRH2-F1
#
_cell.length_a   1.000
_cell.length_b   1.000
_cell.length_c   1.000
_cell.angle_alpha   90.00
_cell.angle_beta   90.00
_cell.angle_gamma   90.00
#
_symmetry.space_group_name_H-M   'P 1'
#
loop_
_entity.id
_entity.type
_entity.pdbx_description
1 polymer ?
#
loop_
_entity_poly.entity_id
_entity_poly.type
_entity_poly.pdbx_seq_one_letter_code
_entity_poly.pdbx_strand_id
1 'polypeptide(L)'
;SLVLLGHIFLSLGNTQEAMNLVTPAMQLAGKIPDVHVQLWASSLLKDLYRQCGDTVNEAEGYRLHTSFSQALLKDHFQSSQMPEHGIIQWTEGQCPLHLSSSASTSSAML
;
A
#
# COMPACT_ATOMS: atom_id res chain seq x y z
N SER A 1 -10.95 8.73 12.07
CA SER A 1 -9.84 9.13 11.17
C SER A 1 -10.32 10.26 10.26
N LEU A 2 -9.42 11.13 9.76
CA LEU A 2 -9.81 12.21 8.83
C LEU A 2 -10.44 11.67 7.53
N VAL A 3 -9.97 10.52 7.05
CA VAL A 3 -10.49 9.85 5.84
C VAL A 3 -11.95 9.42 6.03
N LEU A 4 -12.30 8.87 7.20
CA LEU A 4 -13.68 8.49 7.51
C LEU A 4 -14.61 9.72 7.56
N LEU A 5 -14.14 10.81 8.17
CA LEU A 5 -14.93 12.05 8.25
C LEU A 5 -15.14 12.68 6.87
N GLY A 6 -14.12 12.67 6.02
CA GLY A 6 -14.24 13.08 4.61
C GLY A 6 -15.25 12.24 3.83
N HIS A 7 -15.26 10.92 4.03
CA HIS A 7 -16.25 10.03 3.40
C HIS A 7 -17.68 10.31 3.87
N ILE A 8 -17.87 10.63 5.16
CA ILE A 8 -19.18 11.03 5.69
C ILE A 8 -19.65 12.32 5.01
N PHE A 9 -18.82 13.36 4.95
CA PHE A 9 -19.21 14.61 4.28
C PHE A 9 -19.50 14.42 2.79
N LEU A 10 -18.72 13.58 2.11
CA LEU A 10 -18.98 13.24 0.71
C LEU A 10 -20.33 12.55 0.54
N SER A 11 -20.67 11.62 1.43
CA SER A 11 -21.95 10.89 1.43
C SER A 11 -23.14 11.80 1.71
N LEU A 12 -22.92 12.90 2.44
CA LEU A 12 -23.92 13.93 2.72
C LEU A 12 -24.02 14.99 1.61
N GLY A 13 -23.25 14.87 0.52
CA GLY A 13 -23.19 15.85 -0.57
C GLY A 13 -22.47 17.15 -0.19
N ASN A 14 -21.79 17.19 0.96
CA ASN A 14 -21.01 18.35 1.37
C ASN A 14 -19.58 18.26 0.81
N THR A 15 -19.47 18.43 -0.50
CA THR A 15 -18.24 18.22 -1.26
C THR A 15 -17.11 19.18 -0.84
N GLN A 16 -17.45 20.41 -0.43
CA GLN A 16 -16.46 21.39 0.02
C GLN A 16 -15.78 20.98 1.33
N GLU A 17 -16.55 20.60 2.35
CA GLU A 17 -15.95 20.15 3.62
C GLU A 17 -15.22 18.82 3.48
N ALA A 18 -15.75 17.92 2.65
CA ALA A 18 -15.05 16.71 2.29
C ALA A 18 -13.68 17.02 1.65
N MET A 19 -13.62 17.97 0.70
CA MET A 19 -12.36 18.36 0.05
C MET A 19 -11.33 18.93 1.03
N ASN A 20 -11.78 19.80 1.94
CA ASN A 20 -10.95 20.42 2.99
C ASN A 20 -10.32 19.40 3.94
N LEU A 21 -10.97 18.25 4.15
CA LEU A 21 -10.45 17.19 5.00
C LEU A 21 -9.64 16.13 4.25
N VAL A 22 -10.06 15.76 3.04
CA VAL A 22 -9.46 14.64 2.30
C VAL A 22 -8.14 15.02 1.67
N THR A 23 -7.98 16.26 1.20
CA THR A 23 -6.71 16.74 0.61
C THR A 23 -5.53 16.64 1.60
N PRO A 24 -5.61 17.20 2.82
CA PRO A 24 -4.53 17.03 3.80
C PRO A 24 -4.41 15.58 4.28
N ALA A 25 -5.51 14.82 4.36
CA ALA A 25 -5.45 13.41 4.72
C ALA A 25 -4.65 12.59 3.69
N MET A 26 -4.79 12.88 2.39
CA MET A 26 -4.00 12.25 1.33
C MET A 26 -2.51 12.62 1.43
N GLN A 27 -2.20 13.89 1.69
CA GLN A 27 -0.81 14.34 1.89
C GLN A 27 -0.15 13.65 3.10
N LEU A 28 -0.91 13.46 4.18
CA LEU A 28 -0.45 12.71 5.35
C LEU A 28 -0.29 11.21 5.04
N ALA A 29 -1.23 10.62 4.30
CA ALA A 29 -1.13 9.23 3.85
C ALA A 29 0.14 8.99 3.01
N GLY A 30 0.56 9.96 2.20
CA GLY A 30 1.82 9.88 1.45
C GLY A 30 3.09 9.89 2.31
N LYS A 31 3.01 10.32 3.57
CA LYS A 31 4.15 10.32 4.52
C LYS A 31 4.23 9.05 5.35
N ILE A 32 3.16 8.26 5.40
CA ILE A 32 3.10 7.02 6.18
C ILE A 32 3.18 5.85 5.20
N PRO A 33 4.09 4.87 5.38
CA PRO A 33 4.19 3.70 4.50
C PRO A 33 3.09 2.67 4.81
N ASP A 34 1.83 3.11 4.85
CA ASP A 34 0.64 2.25 4.97
C ASP A 34 -0.14 2.30 3.66
N VAL A 35 0.02 1.24 2.87
CA VAL A 35 -0.58 1.14 1.52
C VAL A 35 -2.11 1.11 1.56
N HIS A 36 -2.72 0.59 2.62
CA HIS A 36 -4.18 0.52 2.74
C HIS A 36 -4.77 1.90 2.99
N VAL A 37 -4.14 2.70 3.85
CA VAL A 37 -4.53 4.10 4.09
C VAL A 37 -4.34 4.92 2.81
N GLN A 38 -3.24 4.73 2.08
CA GLN A 38 -2.98 5.39 0.80
C GLN A 38 -4.04 5.03 -0.26
N LEU A 39 -4.41 3.76 -0.38
CA LEU A 39 -5.46 3.29 -1.27
C LEU A 39 -6.82 3.92 -0.94
N TRP A 40 -7.17 3.97 0.33
CA TRP A 40 -8.45 4.53 0.76
C TRP A 40 -8.50 6.04 0.52
N ALA A 41 -7.46 6.78 0.92
CA ALA A 41 -7.38 8.22 0.73
C ALA A 41 -7.38 8.60 -0.76
N SER A 42 -6.63 7.90 -1.60
CA SER A 42 -6.58 8.15 -3.05
C SER A 42 -7.90 7.85 -3.77
N SER A 43 -8.60 6.77 -3.39
CA SER A 43 -9.93 6.46 -3.94
C SER A 43 -10.93 7.56 -3.61
N LEU A 44 -10.95 8.01 -2.35
CA LEU A 44 -11.86 9.05 -1.89
C LEU A 44 -11.57 10.40 -2.57
N LEU A 45 -10.29 10.75 -2.71
CA LEU A 45 -9.88 11.98 -3.37
C LEU A 45 -10.27 11.99 -4.86
N LYS A 46 -10.08 10.87 -5.56
CA LYS A 46 -10.54 10.68 -6.94
C LYS A 46 -12.05 10.86 -7.07
N ASP A 47 -12.84 10.24 -6.18
CA ASP A 47 -14.30 10.38 -6.19
C ASP A 47 -14.76 11.82 -5.90
N LEU A 48 -14.03 12.54 -5.05
CA LEU A 48 -14.24 13.96 -4.77
C LEU A 48 -14.00 14.84 -6.00
N TYR A 49 -12.88 14.65 -6.69
CA TYR A 49 -12.60 15.39 -7.93
C TYR A 49 -13.65 15.14 -9.00
N ARG A 50 -14.10 13.90 -9.14
CA ARG A 50 -15.21 13.54 -10.02
C ARG A 50 -16.49 14.29 -9.68
N GLN A 51 -16.86 14.41 -8.39
CA GLN A 51 -18.03 15.17 -7.98
C GLN A 51 -17.90 16.67 -8.23
N CYS A 52 -16.69 17.23 -8.10
CA CYS A 52 -16.40 18.62 -8.42
C CYS A 52 -16.31 18.91 -9.93
N GLY A 53 -16.33 17.88 -10.79
CA GLY A 53 -16.10 18.03 -12.23
C GLY A 53 -14.64 18.34 -12.60
N ASP A 54 -13.71 18.11 -11.68
CA ASP A 54 -12.28 18.36 -11.88
C ASP A 54 -11.60 17.14 -12.53
N THR A 55 -11.70 17.05 -13.85
CA THR A 55 -11.25 15.89 -14.62
C THR A 55 -9.73 15.71 -14.61
N VAL A 56 -8.96 16.79 -14.46
CA VAL A 56 -7.49 16.73 -14.43
C VAL A 56 -7.03 16.08 -13.12
N ASN A 57 -7.54 16.55 -12.00
CA ASN A 57 -7.18 16.01 -10.70
C ASN A 57 -7.81 14.62 -10.46
N GLU A 58 -8.99 14.33 -11.03
CA GLU A 58 -9.54 12.98 -11.05
C GLU A 58 -8.59 11.99 -11.73
N ALA A 59 -8.05 12.34 -12.90
CA ALA A 59 -7.13 11.48 -13.64
C ALA A 59 -5.83 11.22 -12.84
N GLU A 60 -5.30 12.24 -12.17
CA GLU A 60 -4.14 12.07 -11.30
C GLU A 60 -4.46 11.22 -10.07
N GLY A 61 -5.63 11.42 -9.44
CA GLY A 61 -6.11 10.58 -8.34
C GLY A 61 -6.26 9.11 -8.75
N TYR A 62 -6.77 8.86 -9.97
CA TYR A 62 -6.85 7.51 -10.54
C TYR A 62 -5.47 6.89 -10.77
N ARG A 63 -4.51 7.66 -11.30
CA ARG A 63 -3.14 7.20 -11.52
C ARG A 63 -2.45 6.83 -10.22
N LEU A 64 -2.60 7.66 -9.19
CA LEU A 64 -2.08 7.40 -7.84
C LEU A 64 -2.69 6.13 -7.25
N HIS A 65 -4.02 6.00 -7.27
CA HIS A 65 -4.71 4.82 -6.76
C HIS A 65 -4.27 3.52 -7.47
N THR A 66 -4.11 3.59 -8.80
CA THR A 66 -3.62 2.47 -9.61
C THR A 66 -2.18 2.10 -9.22
N SER A 67 -1.32 3.10 -9.02
CA SER A 67 0.06 2.87 -8.60
C SER A 67 0.15 2.17 -7.25
N PHE A 68 -0.62 2.59 -6.25
CA PHE A 68 -0.66 1.91 -4.94
C PHE A 68 -1.21 0.49 -5.04
N SER A 69 -2.24 0.28 -5.87
CA SER A 69 -2.83 -1.04 -6.08
C SER A 69 -1.82 -2.02 -6.69
N GLN A 70 -1.07 -1.56 -7.70
CA GLN A 70 -0.02 -2.36 -8.33
C GLN A 70 1.13 -2.66 -7.36
N ALA A 71 1.54 -1.69 -6.55
CA ALA A 71 2.56 -1.90 -5.53
C ALA A 71 2.14 -2.95 -4.51
N LEU A 72 0.91 -2.87 -4.00
CA LEU A 72 0.34 -3.87 -3.07
C LEU A 72 0.31 -5.27 -3.68
N LEU A 73 -0.18 -5.41 -4.92
CA LEU A 73 -0.25 -6.70 -5.60
C LEU A 73 1.13 -7.30 -5.84
N LYS A 74 2.10 -6.47 -6.25
CA LYS A 74 3.47 -6.90 -6.45
C LYS A 74 4.09 -7.39 -5.14
N ASP A 75 3.95 -6.63 -4.06
CA ASP A 75 4.48 -6.97 -2.74
C ASP A 75 3.85 -8.27 -2.21
N HIS A 76 2.54 -8.41 -2.33
CA HIS A 76 1.82 -9.63 -1.94
C HIS A 76 2.30 -10.86 -2.72
N PHE A 77 2.45 -10.71 -4.04
CA PHE A 77 2.96 -11.79 -4.90
C PHE A 77 4.39 -12.16 -4.53
N GLN A 78 5.28 -11.18 -4.36
CA GLN A 78 6.68 -11.44 -3.98
C GLN A 78 6.78 -12.11 -2.62
N SER A 79 6.06 -11.59 -1.62
CA SER A 79 6.01 -12.13 -0.27
C SER A 79 5.57 -13.59 -0.29
N SER A 80 4.49 -13.92 -1.01
CA SER A 80 3.97 -15.30 -1.08
C SER A 80 4.96 -16.31 -1.68
N GLN A 81 5.95 -15.84 -2.45
CA GLN A 81 6.97 -16.68 -3.07
C GLN A 81 8.26 -16.80 -2.22
N MET A 82 8.31 -16.14 -1.06
CA MET A 82 9.49 -16.12 -0.21
C MET A 82 9.73 -17.48 0.48
N PRO A 83 10.97 -17.99 0.50
CA PRO A 83 11.29 -19.31 1.08
C PRO A 83 11.01 -19.39 2.58
N GLU A 84 10.96 -18.25 3.28
CA GLU A 84 10.65 -18.13 4.71
C GLU A 84 9.26 -18.67 5.04
N HIS A 85 8.31 -18.69 4.10
CA HIS A 85 7.01 -19.35 4.30
C HIS A 85 7.14 -20.86 4.56
N GLY A 86 8.22 -21.49 4.06
CA GLY A 86 8.56 -22.88 4.36
C GLY A 86 8.84 -23.13 5.84
N ILE A 87 9.20 -22.09 6.62
CA ILE A 87 9.39 -22.20 8.08
C ILE A 87 8.07 -22.53 8.76
N ILE A 88 6.90 -22.21 8.20
CA ILE A 88 5.60 -22.58 8.78
C ILE A 88 5.44 -24.11 8.88
N GLN A 89 5.99 -24.85 7.91
CA GLN A 89 5.88 -26.31 7.83
C GLN A 89 7.07 -27.02 8.50
N TRP A 90 7.87 -26.31 9.29
CA TRP A 90 9.13 -26.85 9.84
C TRP A 90 8.97 -28.08 10.75
N THR A 91 7.78 -28.29 11.32
CA THR A 91 7.46 -29.47 12.15
C THR A 91 7.07 -30.70 11.33
N GLU A 92 6.73 -30.53 10.05
CA GLU A 92 6.34 -31.62 9.14
C GLU A 92 7.52 -32.13 8.29
N GLY A 93 8.73 -31.58 8.48
CA GLY A 93 9.93 -31.90 7.70
C GLY A 93 11.24 -31.80 8.49
N GLN A 94 12.38 -31.78 7.79
CA GLN A 94 13.70 -31.59 8.42
C GLN A 94 13.84 -30.18 8.98
N CYS A 95 14.38 -30.06 10.20
CA CYS A 95 14.51 -28.79 10.91
C CYS A 95 15.37 -27.78 10.12
N PRO A 96 14.88 -26.56 9.82
CA PRO A 96 15.57 -25.58 8.96
C PRO A 96 16.84 -24.93 9.53
N LEU A 97 17.29 -25.32 10.74
CA LEU A 97 18.39 -24.67 11.47
C LEU A 97 19.77 -24.72 10.76
N HIS A 98 19.88 -25.38 9.60
CA HIS A 98 21.10 -25.44 8.79
C HIS A 98 21.20 -24.37 7.67
N LEU A 99 20.23 -23.47 7.49
CA LEU A 99 20.29 -22.44 6.43
C LEU A 99 21.39 -21.36 6.61
N SER A 100 22.17 -21.37 7.70
CA SER A 100 23.19 -20.36 8.01
C SER A 100 24.65 -20.78 7.72
N SER A 101 24.91 -21.94 7.11
CA SER A 101 26.28 -22.40 6.83
C SER A 101 26.61 -22.50 5.33
N SER A 102 26.46 -21.40 4.60
CA SER A 102 27.13 -21.21 3.30
C SER A 102 27.60 -19.77 3.14
N ALA A 103 28.42 -19.31 4.08
CA ALA A 103 29.30 -18.16 3.91
C ALA A 103 30.70 -18.53 4.45
N SER A 104 31.29 -19.61 3.95
CA SER A 104 32.70 -19.95 4.18
C SER A 104 33.19 -20.88 3.08
N THR A 105 34.44 -20.70 2.65
CA THR A 105 35.18 -21.36 1.55
C THR A 105 34.92 -20.76 0.16
N SER A 106 35.89 -20.24 -0.61
CA SER A 106 37.35 -20.37 -0.59
C SER A 106 38.00 -19.22 -1.38
N SER A 107 39.14 -18.72 -0.91
CA SER A 107 40.33 -18.44 -1.74
C SER A 107 41.53 -18.17 -0.83
N ALA A 108 42.08 -19.25 -0.28
CA ALA A 108 43.49 -19.33 0.05
C ALA A 108 44.01 -20.58 -0.68
N MET A 109 44.62 -20.38 -1.85
CA MET A 109 45.52 -21.35 -2.46
C MET A 109 46.68 -20.62 -3.12
N LEU A 110 47.86 -20.90 -2.55
CA LEU A 110 49.23 -20.75 -3.03
C LEU A 110 49.82 -19.34 -3.11
#